data_AF-A0A7S2UV30-F1
#
_entry.id   AF-A0A7S2UV30-F1
#
_cell.length_a   1.000
_cell.length_b   1.000
_cell.length_c   1.000
_cell.angle_alpha   90.00
_cell.angle_beta   90.00
_cell.angle_gamma   90.00
#
_symmetry.space_group_name_H-M   'P 1'
#
loop_
_entity.id
_entity.type
_entity.pdbx_description
1 polymer ?
#
loop_
_entity_poly.entity_id
_entity_poly.type
_entity_poly.pdbx_seq_one_letter_code
_entity_poly.pdbx_strand_id
1 'polypeptide(L)'
;VACIYVGHHSMQYLYISGDHSWIGPLFMGIGCYALVVAVMGLVAYTRWGVRLLKMHLVGAGVLLMCTVGLGLACLAFTSDLDDHYQHSNSQREVQSHACDLGLAGCCCCQQKHLHQVEICPEWTGEDMLVLVRTSLRILGLLSFILSIFSVTSMFGGHRMHQSISSYQSQSI
;
A
#
# COMPACT_ATOMS: atom_id res chain seq x y z
N VAL A 1 6.93 4.90 6.68
CA VAL A 1 7.62 5.66 5.62
C VAL A 1 7.70 4.87 4.32
N ALA A 2 8.25 3.65 4.31
CA ALA A 2 8.29 2.80 3.11
C ALA A 2 6.91 2.61 2.44
N CYS A 3 5.85 2.38 3.21
CA CYS A 3 4.50 2.22 2.64
C CYS A 3 3.89 3.52 2.09
N ILE A 4 4.35 4.69 2.55
CA ILE A 4 3.93 5.98 1.98
C ILE A 4 4.68 6.24 0.67
N TYR A 5 5.98 5.95 0.64
CA TYR A 5 6.79 6.06 -0.56
C TYR A 5 6.32 5.09 -1.66
N VAL A 6 6.16 3.81 -1.30
CA VAL A 6 5.62 2.79 -2.21
C VAL A 6 4.17 3.06 -2.55
N GLY A 7 3.36 3.57 -1.62
CA GLY A 7 1.98 4.00 -1.86
C GLY A 7 1.89 5.13 -2.90
N HIS A 8 2.69 6.19 -2.73
CA HIS A 8 2.79 7.31 -3.66
C HIS A 8 3.30 6.86 -5.04
N HIS A 9 4.30 5.98 -5.07
CA HIS A 9 4.80 5.40 -6.32
C HIS A 9 3.69 4.55 -6.97
N SER A 10 3.05 3.65 -6.22
CA SER A 10 1.95 2.78 -6.68
C SER A 10 0.71 3.52 -7.16
N MET A 11 0.44 4.73 -6.64
CA MET A 11 -0.64 5.59 -7.13
C MET A 11 -0.46 5.94 -8.60
N GLN A 12 0.77 6.18 -9.05
CA GLN A 12 1.04 6.51 -10.44
C GLN A 12 0.66 5.32 -11.33
N TYR A 13 0.96 4.09 -10.91
CA TYR A 13 0.67 2.85 -11.65
C TYR A 13 -0.80 2.40 -11.58
N LEU A 14 -1.48 2.58 -10.44
CA LEU A 14 -2.85 2.09 -10.22
C LEU A 14 -3.94 3.07 -10.67
N TYR A 15 -3.62 4.36 -10.83
CA TYR A 15 -4.57 5.36 -11.33
C TYR A 15 -5.03 5.07 -12.77
N ILE A 16 -4.21 4.35 -13.54
CA ILE A 16 -4.42 4.12 -14.98
C ILE A 16 -5.40 2.98 -15.28
N SER A 17 -5.60 2.03 -14.37
CA SER A 17 -6.53 0.91 -14.59
C SER A 17 -8.01 1.29 -14.51
N GLY A 18 -8.36 2.57 -14.34
CA GLY A 18 -9.73 3.11 -14.35
C GLY A 18 -10.61 2.60 -13.20
N ASP A 19 -10.93 1.33 -13.23
CA ASP A 19 -11.78 0.59 -12.29
C ASP A 19 -11.15 0.35 -10.91
N HIS A 20 -9.82 0.50 -10.78
CA HIS A 20 -9.09 0.23 -9.54
C HIS A 20 -8.25 1.41 -9.02
N SER A 21 -8.51 2.61 -9.52
CA SER A 21 -7.83 3.85 -9.13
C SER A 21 -7.94 4.18 -7.63
N TRP A 22 -8.89 3.56 -6.91
CA TRP A 22 -9.11 3.72 -5.47
C TRP A 22 -8.08 3.01 -4.58
N ILE A 23 -7.34 2.02 -5.10
CA ILE A 23 -6.39 1.22 -4.29
C ILE A 23 -5.19 2.06 -3.82
N GLY A 24 -4.63 2.88 -4.73
CA GLY A 24 -3.52 3.79 -4.42
C GLY A 24 -3.80 4.76 -3.26
N PRO A 25 -4.90 5.56 -3.28
CA PRO A 25 -5.26 6.45 -2.19
C PRO A 25 -5.55 5.76 -0.86
N LEU A 26 -6.09 4.55 -0.88
CA LEU A 26 -6.26 3.78 0.35
C LEU A 26 -4.91 3.40 0.98
N PHE A 27 -3.95 2.91 0.20
CA PHE A 27 -2.62 2.58 0.72
C PHE A 27 -1.91 3.81 1.31
N MET A 28 -2.02 4.96 0.63
CA MET A 28 -1.45 6.21 1.14
C MET A 28 -2.13 6.64 2.45
N GLY A 29 -3.47 6.58 2.51
CA GLY A 29 -4.24 6.89 3.70
C GLY A 29 -3.89 5.99 4.88
N ILE A 30 -3.77 4.69 4.66
CA ILE A 30 -3.37 3.71 5.68
C ILE A 30 -1.94 3.94 6.14
N GLY A 31 -1.02 4.28 5.22
CA GLY A 31 0.35 4.65 5.56
C GLY A 31 0.43 5.88 6.47
N CYS A 32 -0.37 6.91 6.19
CA CYS A 32 -0.49 8.10 7.05
C CYS A 32 -1.11 7.77 8.40
N TYR A 33 -2.19 6.98 8.41
CA TYR A 33 -2.83 6.53 9.65
C TYR A 33 -1.88 5.72 10.53
N ALA A 34 -1.07 4.83 9.94
CA ALA A 34 -0.04 4.08 10.66
C ALA A 34 1.01 4.98 11.33
N LEU A 35 1.40 6.10 10.69
CA LEU A 35 2.29 7.08 11.32
C LEU A 35 1.63 7.75 12.53
N VAL A 36 0.36 8.13 12.43
CA VAL A 36 -0.38 8.74 13.54
C VAL A 36 -0.47 7.76 14.72
N VAL A 37 -0.82 6.50 14.47
CA VAL A 37 -0.84 5.45 15.50
C VAL A 37 0.54 5.23 16.12
N ALA A 38 1.61 5.23 15.32
CA ALA A 38 2.97 5.10 15.84
C ALA A 38 3.36 6.26 16.77
N VAL A 39 3.05 7.51 16.39
CA VAL A 39 3.30 8.69 17.23
C VAL A 39 2.47 8.63 18.51
N MET A 40 1.20 8.24 18.42
CA MET A 40 0.35 8.05 19.61
C MET A 40 0.93 7.00 20.56
N GLY A 41 1.46 5.88 20.04
CA GLY A 41 2.12 4.85 20.85
C GLY A 41 3.34 5.38 21.62
N LEU A 42 4.19 6.17 20.97
CA LEU A 42 5.35 6.81 21.62
C LEU A 42 4.93 7.79 22.72
N VAL A 43 3.90 8.60 22.46
CA VAL A 43 3.37 9.55 23.46
C VAL A 43 2.69 8.82 24.62
N ALA A 44 1.95 7.73 24.34
CA ALA A 44 1.32 6.92 25.38
C ALA A 44 2.35 6.29 26.32
N TYR A 45 3.47 5.81 25.77
CA TYR A 45 4.57 5.24 26.55
C TYR A 45 5.22 6.26 27.49
N THR A 46 5.44 7.50 27.02
CA THR A 46 6.11 8.54 27.81
C THR A 46 5.21 9.15 28.89
N ARG A 47 3.90 9.30 28.64
CA ARG A 47 2.99 10.01 29.54
C ARG A 47 2.20 9.12 30.51
N TRP A 48 2.38 7.79 30.46
CA TRP A 48 1.73 6.80 31.35
C TRP A 48 0.20 6.99 31.49
N GLY A 49 -0.43 7.54 30.45
CA GLY A 49 -1.85 7.85 30.46
C GLY A 49 -2.69 6.65 30.01
N VAL A 50 -3.49 6.07 30.92
CA VAL A 50 -4.36 4.91 30.62
C VAL A 50 -5.31 5.19 29.44
N ARG A 51 -5.83 6.43 29.32
CA ARG A 51 -6.71 6.83 28.20
C ARG A 51 -6.00 6.79 26.85
N LEU A 52 -4.77 7.33 26.78
CA LEU A 52 -3.95 7.33 25.57
C LEU A 52 -3.56 5.90 25.16
N LEU A 53 -3.24 5.05 26.14
CA LEU A 53 -2.90 3.65 25.88
C LEU A 53 -4.09 2.86 25.31
N LYS A 54 -5.31 3.10 25.82
CA LYS A 54 -6.54 2.50 25.26
C LYS A 54 -6.82 2.98 23.84
N MET A 55 -6.68 4.28 23.57
CA MET A 55 -6.83 4.82 22.21
C MET A 55 -5.79 4.22 21.25
N HIS A 56 -4.54 4.05 21.69
CA HIS A 56 -3.49 3.38 20.91
C HIS A 56 -3.86 1.93 20.58
N LEU A 57 -4.33 1.16 21.57
CA LEU A 57 -4.74 -0.24 21.36
C LEU A 57 -5.90 -0.37 20.36
N VAL A 58 -6.92 0.48 20.48
CA VAL A 58 -8.03 0.51 19.52
C VAL A 58 -7.54 0.92 18.13
N GLY A 59 -6.71 1.97 18.05
CA GLY A 59 -6.16 2.46 16.80
C GLY A 59 -5.30 1.42 16.07
N ALA A 60 -4.45 0.71 16.81
CA ALA A 60 -3.63 -0.39 16.29
C ALA A 60 -4.48 -1.60 15.86
N GLY A 61 -5.58 -1.90 16.57
CA GLY A 61 -6.53 -2.94 16.18
C GLY A 61 -7.25 -2.61 14.86
N VAL A 62 -7.71 -1.36 14.69
CA VAL A 62 -8.29 -0.89 13.42
C VAL A 62 -7.27 -0.97 12.29
N LEU A 63 -6.03 -0.50 12.54
CA LEU A 63 -4.96 -0.58 11.56
C LEU A 63 -4.72 -2.02 11.10
N LEU A 64 -4.67 -2.97 12.04
CA LEU A 64 -4.49 -4.39 11.75
C LEU A 64 -5.60 -4.95 10.84
N MET A 65 -6.86 -4.64 11.15
CA MET A 65 -8.00 -5.08 10.32
C MET A 65 -7.91 -4.52 8.89
N CYS A 66 -7.55 -3.23 8.77
CA CYS A 66 -7.37 -2.59 7.48
C CYS A 66 -6.22 -3.21 6.68
N THR A 67 -5.06 -3.46 7.30
CA THR A 67 -3.89 -4.02 6.59
C THR A 67 -4.12 -5.48 6.20
N VAL A 68 -4.76 -6.28 7.05
CA VAL A 68 -5.11 -7.67 6.69
C VAL A 68 -6.11 -7.69 5.54
N GLY A 69 -7.19 -6.90 5.62
CA GLY A 69 -8.20 -6.82 4.55
C GLY A 69 -7.61 -6.38 3.22
N LEU A 70 -6.75 -5.36 3.24
CA LEU A 70 -6.09 -4.86 2.03
C LEU A 70 -5.06 -5.85 1.47
N GLY A 71 -4.33 -6.57 2.32
CA GLY A 71 -3.40 -7.61 1.91
C GLY A 71 -4.13 -8.76 1.19
N LEU A 72 -5.25 -9.21 1.74
CA LEU A 72 -6.11 -10.22 1.12
C LEU A 72 -6.70 -9.72 -0.20
N ALA A 73 -7.19 -8.48 -0.24
CA ALA A 73 -7.71 -7.88 -1.45
C ALA A 73 -6.66 -7.82 -2.56
N CYS A 74 -5.43 -7.36 -2.26
CA CYS A 74 -4.33 -7.33 -3.24
C CYS A 74 -4.03 -8.71 -3.82
N LEU A 75 -4.02 -9.76 -2.98
CA LEU A 75 -3.80 -11.13 -3.45
C LEU A 75 -4.95 -11.64 -4.31
N ALA A 76 -6.21 -11.36 -3.94
CA ALA A 76 -7.37 -11.73 -4.74
C ALA A 76 -7.39 -11.01 -6.10
N PHE A 77 -7.04 -9.73 -6.14
CA PHE A 77 -6.93 -8.99 -7.40
C PHE A 77 -5.79 -9.50 -8.28
N THR A 78 -4.68 -9.98 -7.71
CA THR A 78 -3.60 -10.56 -8.54
C THR A 78 -4.01 -11.82 -9.29
N SER A 79 -4.96 -12.61 -8.77
CA SER A 79 -5.51 -13.76 -9.48
C SER A 79 -6.50 -13.39 -10.57
N ASP A 80 -7.26 -12.32 -10.39
CA ASP A 80 -8.30 -11.86 -11.33
C ASP A 80 -7.70 -11.03 -12.49
N LEU A 81 -6.49 -10.51 -12.30
CA LEU A 81 -5.83 -9.63 -13.26
C LEU A 81 -5.48 -10.29 -14.61
N ASP A 82 -5.25 -11.61 -14.64
CA ASP A 82 -4.90 -12.32 -15.88
C ASP A 82 -6.05 -12.32 -16.89
N ASP A 83 -7.28 -12.52 -16.41
CA ASP A 83 -8.45 -12.69 -17.26
C ASP A 83 -8.91 -11.36 -17.87
N HIS A 84 -8.79 -10.26 -17.12
CA HIS A 84 -9.21 -8.94 -17.58
C HIS A 84 -8.22 -8.25 -18.52
N TYR A 85 -6.92 -8.48 -18.34
CA TYR A 85 -5.90 -7.73 -19.09
C TYR A 85 -5.61 -8.33 -20.48
N GLN A 86 -5.83 -9.64 -20.68
CA GLN A 86 -5.64 -10.28 -22.00
C GLN A 86 -6.65 -9.86 -23.07
N HIS A 87 -7.82 -9.35 -22.68
CA HIS A 87 -8.93 -9.09 -23.61
C HIS A 87 -9.12 -7.62 -24.00
N SER A 88 -8.50 -6.68 -23.28
CA SER A 88 -8.97 -5.28 -23.28
C SER A 88 -8.07 -4.27 -24.00
N ASN A 89 -6.76 -4.49 -24.14
CA ASN A 89 -5.88 -3.36 -24.49
C ASN A 89 -5.22 -3.50 -25.87
N SER A 90 -5.49 -2.53 -26.75
CA SER A 90 -4.72 -2.36 -27.97
C SER A 90 -3.30 -1.88 -27.65
N GLN A 91 -2.29 -2.32 -28.42
CA GLN A 91 -0.87 -1.97 -28.18
C GLN A 91 -0.61 -0.45 -28.10
N ARG A 92 -1.45 0.37 -28.73
CA ARG A 92 -1.40 1.84 -28.64
C ARG A 92 -1.79 2.38 -27.26
N GLU A 93 -2.78 1.79 -26.61
CA GLU A 93 -3.21 2.21 -25.27
C GLU A 93 -2.14 1.89 -24.23
N VAL A 94 -1.55 0.69 -24.32
CA VAL A 94 -0.42 0.27 -23.47
C VAL A 94 0.74 1.27 -23.56
N GLN A 95 1.07 1.73 -24.76
CA GLN A 95 2.18 2.65 -24.99
C GLN A 95 1.87 4.08 -24.52
N SER A 96 0.64 4.58 -24.71
CA SER A 96 0.25 5.86 -24.11
C SER A 96 0.33 5.82 -22.59
N HIS A 97 -0.10 4.71 -21.98
CA HIS A 97 -0.03 4.53 -20.53
C HIS A 97 1.40 4.44 -20.00
N ALA A 98 2.28 3.72 -20.70
CA ALA A 98 3.70 3.65 -20.36
C ALA A 98 4.38 5.02 -20.36
N CYS A 99 3.94 5.90 -21.24
CA CYS A 99 4.51 7.23 -21.41
C CYS A 99 3.96 8.24 -20.40
N ASP A 100 2.67 8.14 -20.03
CA ASP A 100 2.10 8.91 -18.92
C ASP A 100 2.80 8.58 -17.58
N LEU A 101 3.24 7.34 -17.43
CA LEU A 101 4.00 6.84 -16.29
C LEU A 101 5.48 7.26 -16.30
N GLY A 102 5.97 7.85 -17.39
CA GLY A 102 7.37 8.22 -17.55
C GLY A 102 8.34 7.03 -17.43
N LEU A 103 7.90 5.83 -17.80
CA LEU A 103 8.76 4.63 -17.75
C LEU A 103 9.92 4.78 -18.74
N ALA A 104 11.12 4.42 -18.28
CA ALA A 104 12.30 4.38 -19.14
C ALA A 104 12.05 3.43 -20.33
N GLY A 105 12.38 3.87 -21.53
CA GLY A 105 12.13 3.12 -22.76
C GLY A 105 10.82 3.46 -23.46
N CYS A 106 9.93 4.28 -22.88
CA CYS A 106 8.75 4.73 -23.62
C CYS A 106 9.16 5.69 -24.76
N CYS A 107 8.73 5.37 -25.98
CA CYS A 107 8.93 6.20 -27.16
C CYS A 107 7.59 6.47 -27.85
N CYS A 108 7.53 7.57 -28.61
CA CYS A 108 6.40 7.93 -29.48
C CYS A 108 5.07 8.28 -28.79
N CYS A 109 5.09 8.83 -27.57
CA CYS A 109 3.89 9.22 -26.80
C CYS A 109 2.94 10.21 -27.50
N GLN A 110 3.43 10.97 -28.48
CA GLN A 110 2.71 12.09 -29.09
C GLN A 110 2.70 12.09 -30.63
N GLN A 111 3.36 11.14 -31.29
CA GLN A 111 3.64 11.28 -32.73
C GLN A 111 2.88 10.26 -33.59
N LYS A 112 1.95 10.77 -34.39
CA LYS A 112 1.22 10.01 -35.42
C LYS A 112 2.05 9.65 -36.67
N HIS A 113 3.27 10.16 -36.79
CA HIS A 113 4.11 9.97 -37.97
C HIS A 113 5.43 9.29 -37.62
N LEU A 114 5.47 8.01 -37.95
CA LEU A 114 6.64 7.15 -38.00
C LEU A 114 7.60 7.69 -39.07
N HIS A 115 8.74 8.23 -38.68
CA HIS A 115 9.97 7.97 -39.43
C HIS A 115 11.18 8.09 -38.50
N GLN A 116 11.77 6.93 -38.26
CA GLN A 116 13.18 6.75 -37.90
C GLN A 116 13.55 7.13 -36.45
N VAL A 117 13.09 6.30 -35.51
CA VAL A 117 13.87 6.01 -34.30
C VAL A 117 14.28 4.54 -34.41
N GLU A 118 15.54 4.29 -34.76
CA GLU A 118 16.12 2.95 -34.77
C GLU A 118 16.23 2.46 -33.33
N ILE A 119 15.30 1.58 -32.96
CA ILE A 119 15.31 0.72 -31.77
C ILE A 119 14.96 1.45 -30.46
N CYS A 120 13.67 1.70 -30.25
CA CYS A 120 13.11 1.89 -28.91
C CYS A 120 12.57 0.56 -28.39
N PRO A 121 12.78 0.20 -27.11
CA PRO A 121 12.09 -0.93 -26.51
C PRO A 121 10.60 -0.59 -26.34
N GLU A 122 9.74 -1.16 -27.17
CA GLU A 122 8.29 -0.99 -27.03
C GLU A 122 7.78 -1.76 -25.80
N TRP A 123 7.00 -1.09 -24.95
CA TRP A 123 6.31 -1.73 -23.84
C TRP A 123 5.20 -2.63 -24.38
N THR A 124 5.26 -3.91 -24.07
CA THR A 124 4.19 -4.84 -24.43
C THR A 124 3.11 -4.87 -23.35
N GLY A 125 1.90 -5.30 -23.71
CA GLY A 125 0.82 -5.51 -22.72
C GLY A 125 1.21 -6.53 -21.66
N GLU A 126 2.02 -7.53 -22.02
CA GLU A 126 2.57 -8.52 -21.09
C GLU A 126 3.51 -7.89 -20.07
N ASP A 127 4.39 -6.98 -20.49
CA ASP A 127 5.31 -6.27 -19.59
C ASP A 127 4.55 -5.42 -18.56
N MET A 128 3.48 -4.75 -19.01
CA MET A 128 2.61 -3.98 -18.12
C MET A 128 1.86 -4.85 -17.12
N LEU A 129 1.34 -5.99 -17.57
CA LEU A 129 0.66 -6.96 -16.71
C LEU A 129 1.64 -7.47 -15.63
N VAL A 130 2.86 -7.84 -16.02
CA VAL A 130 3.91 -8.27 -15.09
C VAL A 130 4.26 -7.16 -14.10
N LEU A 131 4.35 -5.91 -14.56
CA LEU A 131 4.64 -4.76 -13.70
C LEU A 131 3.54 -4.53 -12.65
N VAL A 132 2.26 -4.52 -13.06
CA VAL A 132 1.12 -4.30 -12.16
C VAL A 132 0.99 -5.46 -11.17
N ARG A 133 1.09 -6.71 -11.64
CA ARG A 133 1.09 -7.91 -10.79
C ARG A 133 2.19 -7.86 -9.74
N THR A 134 3.41 -7.52 -10.14
CA THR A 134 4.55 -7.45 -9.23
C THR A 134 4.33 -6.35 -8.19
N SER A 135 3.80 -5.21 -8.60
CA SER A 135 3.47 -4.09 -7.71
C SER A 135 2.41 -4.48 -6.68
N LEU A 136 1.33 -5.14 -7.08
CA LEU A 136 0.29 -5.64 -6.18
C LEU A 136 0.82 -6.68 -5.19
N ARG A 137 1.71 -7.58 -5.62
CA ARG A 137 2.38 -8.54 -4.72
C ARG A 137 3.25 -7.84 -3.69
N ILE A 138 4.04 -6.84 -4.10
CA ILE A 138 4.87 -6.05 -3.18
C ILE A 138 3.99 -5.32 -2.16
N LEU A 139 2.89 -4.71 -2.60
CA LEU A 139 1.92 -4.05 -1.72
C LEU A 139 1.29 -5.03 -0.72
N GLY A 140 0.90 -6.22 -1.17
CA GLY A 140 0.41 -7.30 -0.31
C GLY A 140 1.43 -7.71 0.76
N LEU A 141 2.69 -7.92 0.37
CA LEU A 141 3.78 -8.26 1.30
C LEU A 141 4.02 -7.15 2.33
N LEU A 142 4.04 -5.89 1.90
CA LEU A 142 4.16 -4.74 2.82
C LEU A 142 2.99 -4.70 3.82
N SER A 143 1.77 -5.02 3.37
CA SER A 143 0.60 -5.08 4.25
C SER A 143 0.72 -6.18 5.31
N PHE A 144 1.25 -7.34 4.95
CA PHE A 144 1.55 -8.41 5.89
C PHE A 144 2.61 -8.00 6.93
N ILE A 145 3.69 -7.35 6.49
CA ILE A 145 4.72 -6.82 7.38
C ILE A 145 4.12 -5.81 8.37
N LEU A 146 3.31 -4.86 7.90
CA LEU A 146 2.61 -3.91 8.77
C LEU A 146 1.67 -4.57 9.76
N SER A 147 1.03 -5.67 9.37
CA SER A 147 0.15 -6.45 10.25
C SER A 147 0.96 -7.06 11.40
N ILE A 148 2.14 -7.62 11.14
CA ILE A 148 3.04 -8.15 12.18
C ILE A 148 3.47 -7.04 13.15
N PHE A 149 3.85 -5.86 12.63
CA PHE A 149 4.17 -4.70 13.47
C PHE A 149 2.98 -4.24 14.33
N SER A 150 1.76 -4.30 13.78
CA SER A 150 0.55 -3.93 14.51
C SER A 150 0.26 -4.91 15.64
N VAL A 151 0.39 -6.22 15.40
CA VAL A 151 0.22 -7.26 16.44
C VAL A 151 1.24 -7.09 17.57
N THR A 152 2.51 -6.90 17.23
CA THR A 152 3.58 -6.70 18.24
C THR A 152 3.35 -5.41 19.04
N SER A 153 2.91 -4.33 18.40
CA SER A 153 2.53 -3.07 19.08
C SER A 153 1.36 -3.27 20.04
N MET A 154 0.31 -4.00 19.63
CA MET A 154 -0.83 -4.31 20.48
C MET A 154 -0.43 -5.15 21.70
N PHE A 155 0.42 -6.16 21.50
CA PHE A 155 0.90 -7.00 22.60
C PHE A 155 1.71 -6.19 23.63
N GLY A 156 2.60 -5.31 23.16
CA GLY A 156 3.35 -4.39 24.03
C GLY A 156 2.43 -3.44 24.80
N GLY A 157 1.46 -2.83 24.11
CA GLY A 157 0.48 -1.95 24.74
C GLY A 157 -0.39 -2.66 25.79
N HIS A 158 -0.76 -3.92 25.52
CA HIS A 158 -1.57 -4.70 26.47
C HIS A 158 -0.79 -5.06 27.73
N ARG A 159 0.47 -5.50 27.59
CA ARG A 159 1.38 -5.75 28.73
C ARG A 159 1.56 -4.51 29.59
N MET A 160 1.75 -3.34 28.96
CA MET A 160 1.87 -2.08 29.68
C MET A 160 0.57 -1.71 30.41
N HIS A 161 -0.59 -1.93 29.81
CA HIS A 161 -1.88 -1.67 30.45
C HIS A 161 -2.06 -2.52 31.71
N GLN A 162 -1.73 -3.81 31.64
CA GLN A 162 -1.78 -4.72 32.78
C GLN A 162 -0.86 -4.22 33.91
N SER A 163 0.38 -3.84 33.59
CA SER A 163 1.33 -3.31 34.56
C SER A 163 0.80 -2.08 35.30
N ILE A 164 0.23 -1.09 34.58
CA ILE A 164 -0.35 0.11 35.20
C ILE A 164 -1.52 -0.24 36.12
N SER A 165 -2.39 -1.18 35.71
CA SER A 165 -3.52 -1.60 36.53
C SER A 165 -3.09 -2.29 37.83
N SER A 166 -2.01 -3.08 37.79
CA SER A 166 -1.48 -3.77 38.97
C SER A 166 -0.88 -2.79 39.99
N TYR A 167 -0.25 -1.70 39.54
CA TYR A 167 0.26 -0.67 40.46
C TYR A 167 -0.87 0.04 41.21
N GLN A 168 -1.99 0.34 40.54
CA GLN A 168 -3.13 0.99 41.19
C GLN A 168 -3.80 0.12 42.26
N SER A 169 -3.80 -1.20 42.09
CA SER A 169 -4.38 -2.13 43.07
C SER A 169 -3.52 -2.33 44.33
N GLN A 170 -2.23 -1.98 44.31
CA GLN A 170 -1.32 -2.12 45.46
C GLN A 170 -1.20 -0.84 46.30
N SER A 171 -1.69 0.30 45.80
CA SER A 171 -1.65 1.59 46.49
C SER A 171 -2.90 1.90 47.33
N ILE A 172 -3.81 0.93 47.47
CA ILE A 172 -5.02 0.99 48.32
C ILE A 172 -4.84 -0.01 49.44
#